data_AF-A0A9X9Q2W4-F1
#
_entry.id   AF-A0A9X9Q2W4-F1
#
_cell.length_a   1.000
_cell.length_b   1.000
_cell.length_c   1.000
_cell.angle_alpha   90.00
_cell.angle_beta   90.00
_cell.angle_gamma   90.00
#
_symmetry.space_group_name_H-M   'P 1'
#
loop_
_entity.id
_entity.type
_entity.pdbx_description
1 polymer ?
#
loop_
_entity_poly.entity_id
_entity_poly.type
_entity_poly.pdbx_seq_one_letter_code
_entity_poly.pdbx_strand_id
1 'polypeptide(L)'
;PNDKPCVCPSRIIYKIGGTGTVPADPVKIGVLKCSIVVTFVPVNVTTEVKSVEMHHEILSEFLPGDNVGFKVKNLSVRDVCRGNVAGDSKNDPTMEAAGLMAQVIILNLPDQSWICTYAGLSHCSHCL
;
A
#
# COMPACT_ATOMS: atom_id res chain seq x y z
N PRO A 1 -16.82 -0.08 5.43
CA PRO A 1 -15.44 -0.03 4.87
C PRO A 1 -14.80 1.38 4.93
N ASN A 2 -15.60 2.43 4.98
CA ASN A 2 -15.13 3.82 4.93
C ASN A 2 -14.73 4.40 6.30
N ASP A 3 -15.26 3.86 7.41
CA ASP A 3 -14.88 4.26 8.78
C ASP A 3 -13.53 3.72 9.24
N LYS A 4 -12.90 2.87 8.42
CA LYS A 4 -11.59 2.30 8.72
C LYS A 4 -10.49 3.25 8.23
N PRO A 5 -9.31 3.21 8.86
CA PRO A 5 -8.15 3.99 8.42
C PRO A 5 -7.77 3.66 6.98
N CYS A 6 -7.25 4.66 6.27
CA CYS A 6 -6.94 4.52 4.85
C CYS A 6 -5.78 3.53 4.65
N VAL A 7 -5.96 2.56 3.75
CA VAL A 7 -4.92 1.60 3.35
C VAL A 7 -4.88 1.51 1.83
N CYS A 8 -3.73 1.88 1.26
CA CYS A 8 -3.45 1.89 -0.17
C CYS A 8 -2.14 1.12 -0.46
N PRO A 9 -2.21 -0.14 -0.91
CA PRO A 9 -1.02 -0.90 -1.27
C PRO A 9 -0.43 -0.36 -2.57
N SER A 10 0.86 -0.01 -2.59
CA SER A 10 1.53 0.57 -3.75
C SER A 10 1.93 -0.50 -4.80
N ARG A 11 1.24 -0.60 -5.93
CA ARG A 11 1.57 -1.49 -7.05
C ARG A 11 2.47 -0.82 -8.06
N ILE A 12 2.27 0.46 -8.33
CA ILE A 12 3.05 1.18 -9.35
C ILE A 12 3.51 2.51 -8.78
N ILE A 13 4.77 2.83 -9.03
CA ILE A 13 5.39 4.07 -8.58
C ILE A 13 5.95 4.77 -9.81
N TYR A 14 5.45 5.97 -10.06
CA TYR A 14 5.89 6.81 -11.16
C TYR A 14 6.83 7.90 -10.65
N LYS A 15 7.84 8.23 -11.46
CA LYS A 15 8.66 9.43 -11.29
C LYS A 15 8.18 10.51 -12.24
N ILE A 16 7.60 11.58 -11.71
CA ILE A 16 7.16 12.72 -12.52
C ILE A 16 8.16 13.86 -12.31
N GLY A 17 8.75 14.34 -13.41
CA GLY A 17 9.67 15.48 -13.40
C GLY A 17 9.05 16.71 -12.73
N GLY A 18 9.78 17.32 -11.79
CA GLY A 18 9.33 18.51 -11.05
C GLY A 18 8.31 18.27 -9.93
N THR A 19 7.51 17.20 -9.98
CA THR A 19 6.51 16.89 -8.95
C THR A 19 7.04 15.91 -7.89
N GLY A 20 7.89 14.96 -8.29
CA GLY A 20 8.47 13.95 -7.41
C GLY A 20 7.96 12.55 -7.73
N THR A 21 7.61 11.80 -6.68
CA THR A 21 7.19 10.39 -6.77
C THR A 21 5.68 10.28 -6.60
N VAL A 22 5.03 9.46 -7.44
CA VAL A 22 3.57 9.27 -7.45
C VAL A 22 3.26 7.77 -7.40
N PRO A 23 2.86 7.23 -6.23
CA PRO A 23 2.28 5.89 -6.15
C PRO A 23 0.86 5.90 -6.73
N ALA A 24 0.48 4.82 -7.41
CA ALA A 24 -0.78 4.76 -8.15
C ALA A 24 -1.49 3.41 -7.99
N ASP A 25 -2.61 3.42 -7.25
CA ASP A 25 -3.23 2.20 -6.74
C ASP A 25 -4.71 2.30 -6.36
N PRO A 26 -5.41 1.15 -6.30
CA PRO A 26 -6.75 1.09 -5.74
C PRO A 26 -6.73 1.35 -4.23
N VAL A 27 -7.55 2.29 -3.77
CA VAL A 27 -7.86 2.42 -2.35
C VAL A 27 -8.52 1.13 -1.89
N LYS A 28 -7.99 0.46 -0.86
CA LYS A 28 -8.55 -0.81 -0.37
C LYS A 28 -9.51 -0.62 0.78
N ILE A 29 -9.13 0.22 1.74
CA ILE A 29 -9.88 0.44 2.97
C ILE A 29 -9.79 1.94 3.29
N GLY A 30 -10.85 2.50 3.86
CA GLY A 30 -10.90 3.90 4.28
C GLY A 30 -11.04 4.89 3.13
N VAL A 31 -10.98 6.17 3.47
CA VAL A 31 -11.11 7.28 2.52
C VAL A 31 -9.77 7.98 2.35
N LEU A 32 -9.28 8.09 1.11
CA LEU A 32 -8.07 8.85 0.81
C LEU A 32 -8.46 10.30 0.51
N LYS A 33 -7.84 11.26 1.19
CA LYS A 33 -8.07 12.70 1.00
C LYS A 33 -6.76 13.43 0.76
N CYS A 34 -6.84 14.60 0.13
CA CYS A 34 -5.70 15.50 0.02
C CYS A 34 -5.27 16.03 1.41
N SER A 35 -3.99 16.36 1.57
CA SER A 35 -3.37 16.87 2.81
C SER A 35 -3.36 15.91 4.01
N ILE A 36 -3.65 14.62 3.80
CA ILE A 36 -3.44 13.62 4.85
C ILE A 36 -1.97 13.22 4.91
N VAL A 37 -1.53 12.77 6.07
CA VAL A 37 -0.18 12.25 6.28
C VAL A 37 -0.23 10.74 6.21
N VAL A 38 0.48 10.15 5.25
CA VAL A 38 0.55 8.70 5.05
C VAL A 38 1.93 8.17 5.42
N THR A 39 1.97 6.98 5.98
CA THR A 39 3.19 6.25 6.27
C THR A 39 3.29 5.04 5.36
N PHE A 40 4.43 4.91 4.67
CA PHE A 40 4.77 3.77 3.85
C PHE A 40 5.48 2.72 4.69
N VAL A 41 4.91 1.53 4.78
CA VAL A 41 5.55 0.33 5.37
C VAL A 41 5.96 -0.64 4.27
N PRO A 42 7.03 -1.43 4.46
CA PRO A 42 7.84 -1.59 5.70
C PRO A 42 8.96 -0.55 5.88
N VAL A 43 9.11 0.41 4.97
CA VAL A 43 10.21 1.40 5.00
C VAL A 43 10.05 2.48 6.09
N ASN A 44 8.90 2.51 6.77
CA ASN A 44 8.51 3.48 7.80
C ASN A 44 8.74 4.94 7.38
N VAL A 45 8.48 5.27 6.11
CA VAL A 45 8.63 6.63 5.59
C VAL A 45 7.28 7.36 5.65
N THR A 46 7.22 8.43 6.44
CA THR A 46 6.01 9.26 6.57
C THR A 46 6.08 10.47 5.66
N THR A 47 5.03 10.68 4.86
CA THR A 47 4.93 11.81 3.92
C THR A 47 3.52 12.38 3.87
N GLU A 48 3.40 13.63 3.42
CA GLU A 48 2.11 14.28 3.22
C GLU A 48 1.66 14.16 1.76
N VAL A 49 0.40 13.76 1.58
CA VAL A 49 -0.25 13.71 0.27
C VAL A 49 -0.67 15.12 -0.14
N LYS A 50 -0.12 15.65 -1.23
CA LYS A 50 -0.44 17.01 -1.70
C LYS A 50 -1.68 17.05 -2.59
N SER A 51 -1.79 16.10 -3.50
CA SER A 51 -2.97 15.95 -4.33
C SER A 51 -3.17 14.50 -4.68
N VAL A 52 -4.39 14.16 -5.01
CA VAL A 52 -4.78 12.83 -5.45
C VAL A 52 -5.53 12.99 -6.77
N GLU A 53 -5.17 12.16 -7.74
CA GLU A 53 -5.65 12.20 -9.11
C GLU A 53 -6.18 10.83 -9.51
N MET A 54 -7.35 10.79 -10.13
CA MET A 54 -7.91 9.60 -10.77
C MET A 54 -8.15 9.93 -12.23
N HIS A 55 -7.41 9.29 -13.14
CA HIS A 55 -7.61 9.43 -14.59
C HIS A 55 -7.69 10.90 -15.10
N HIS A 56 -6.77 11.76 -14.63
CA HIS A 56 -6.69 13.20 -14.95
C HIS A 56 -7.72 14.11 -14.28
N GLU A 57 -8.54 13.60 -13.36
CA GLU A 57 -9.40 14.41 -12.51
C GLU A 57 -8.88 14.47 -11.07
N ILE A 58 -8.96 15.65 -10.48
CA ILE A 58 -8.59 15.89 -9.07
C ILE A 58 -9.88 15.91 -8.27
N LEU A 59 -10.07 14.91 -7.42
CA LEU A 59 -11.18 14.86 -6.47
C LEU A 59 -10.67 15.21 -5.06
N SER A 60 -11.58 15.64 -4.20
CA SER A 60 -11.27 15.95 -2.80
C SER A 60 -11.17 14.70 -1.93
N GLU A 61 -11.92 13.65 -2.28
CA GLU A 61 -12.04 12.40 -1.53
C GLU A 61 -12.17 11.22 -2.48
N PHE A 62 -11.58 10.09 -2.09
CA PHE A 62 -11.57 8.85 -2.88
C PHE A 62 -11.98 7.67 -2.02
N LEU A 63 -12.79 6.80 -2.60
CA LEU A 63 -13.44 5.70 -1.90
C LEU A 63 -12.72 4.37 -2.16
N PRO A 64 -12.94 3.36 -1.30
CA PRO A 64 -12.46 2.01 -1.55
C PRO A 64 -12.90 1.50 -2.93
N GLY A 65 -11.94 1.13 -3.79
CA GLY A 65 -12.15 0.68 -5.17
C GLY A 65 -11.60 1.63 -6.22
N ASP A 66 -11.43 2.92 -5.91
CA ASP A 66 -10.93 3.91 -6.86
C ASP A 66 -9.44 3.74 -7.11
N ASN A 67 -9.04 3.69 -8.39
CA ASN A 67 -7.63 3.66 -8.78
C ASN A 67 -7.08 5.08 -8.80
N VAL A 68 -6.25 5.41 -7.81
CA VAL A 68 -5.81 6.78 -7.55
C VAL A 68 -4.30 6.88 -7.59
N GLY A 69 -3.79 7.92 -8.25
CA GLY A 69 -2.41 8.36 -8.16
C GLY A 69 -2.30 9.50 -7.17
N PHE A 70 -1.51 9.36 -6.10
CA PHE A 70 -1.35 10.41 -5.10
C PHE A 70 0.05 11.00 -5.11
N LYS A 71 0.14 12.33 -5.14
CA LYS A 71 1.41 13.06 -5.21
C LYS A 71 1.92 13.30 -3.80
N VAL A 72 3.15 12.85 -3.54
CA VAL A 72 3.83 13.03 -2.25
C VAL A 72 5.10 13.86 -2.41
N LYS A 73 5.41 14.70 -1.42
CA LYS A 73 6.65 15.49 -1.39
C LYS A 73 7.74 14.78 -0.60
N ASN A 74 9.00 15.09 -0.93
CA ASN A 74 10.20 14.60 -0.24
C ASN A 74 10.36 13.07 -0.22
N LEU A 75 9.74 12.38 -1.17
CA LEU A 75 9.88 10.95 -1.36
C LEU A 75 10.66 10.67 -2.64
N SER A 76 11.78 9.94 -2.54
CA SER A 76 12.47 9.47 -3.75
C SER A 76 11.91 8.11 -4.20
N VAL A 77 12.00 7.83 -5.50
CA VAL A 77 11.68 6.50 -6.06
C VAL A 77 12.57 5.38 -5.54
N ARG A 78 13.64 5.70 -4.80
CA ARG A 78 14.52 4.70 -4.17
C ARG A 78 14.02 4.30 -2.78
N ASP A 79 13.26 5.18 -2.13
CA ASP A 79 12.80 4.98 -0.75
C ASP A 79 11.48 4.19 -0.70
N VAL A 80 10.73 4.16 -1.79
CA VAL A 80 9.48 3.41 -1.89
C VAL A 80 9.50 2.53 -3.13
N CYS A 81 9.14 1.27 -2.92
CA CYS A 81 9.10 0.24 -3.92
C CYS A 81 7.69 -0.34 -4.05
N ARG A 82 7.43 -0.97 -5.19
CA ARG A 82 6.21 -1.77 -5.38
C ARG A 82 6.10 -2.80 -4.26
N GLY A 83 4.93 -2.89 -3.66
CA GLY A 83 4.63 -3.76 -2.52
C GLY A 83 4.54 -3.02 -1.19
N ASN A 84 5.04 -1.79 -1.10
CA ASN A 84 4.90 -1.00 0.12
C ASN A 84 3.43 -0.63 0.33
N VAL A 85 2.97 -0.56 1.57
CA VAL A 85 1.60 -0.18 1.90
C VAL A 85 1.60 1.22 2.49
N ALA A 86 0.80 2.12 1.90
CA ALA A 86 0.56 3.44 2.44
C ALA A 86 -0.66 3.39 3.38
N GLY A 87 -0.43 3.66 4.66
CA GLY A 87 -1.47 3.78 5.68
C GLY A 87 -1.62 5.22 6.18
N ASP A 88 -2.77 5.57 6.74
CA ASP A 88 -2.91 6.83 7.49
C ASP A 88 -1.96 6.82 8.71
N SER A 89 -1.10 7.83 8.83
CA SER A 89 -0.15 7.89 9.94
C SER A 89 -0.78 8.27 11.27
N LYS A 90 -1.96 8.90 11.26
CA LYS A 90 -2.63 9.42 12.45
C LYS A 90 -3.68 8.46 12.99
N ASN A 91 -4.32 7.71 12.11
CA ASN A 91 -5.37 6.77 12.45
C ASN A 91 -4.88 5.35 12.17
N ASP A 92 -4.45 4.64 13.20
CA ASP A 92 -3.92 3.26 13.13
C ASP A 92 -2.80 3.08 12.09
N PRO A 93 -1.58 3.57 12.38
CA PRO A 93 -0.46 3.49 11.44
C PRO A 93 -0.18 2.02 11.12
N THR A 94 -0.24 1.68 9.83
CA THR A 94 0.08 0.33 9.36
C THR A 94 1.51 -0.01 9.77
N MET A 95 1.69 -1.18 10.40
CA MET A 95 2.98 -1.65 10.90
C MET A 95 3.51 -2.81 10.06
N GLU A 96 4.83 -2.97 10.04
CA GLU A 96 5.46 -4.17 9.50
C GLU A 96 5.04 -5.39 10.31
N ALA A 97 4.61 -6.45 9.62
CA ALA A 97 4.31 -7.72 10.25
C ALA A 97 5.61 -8.56 10.37
N ALA A 98 6.10 -8.77 11.60
CA ALA A 98 7.26 -9.64 11.85
C ALA A 98 6.97 -11.13 11.57
N GLY A 99 5.70 -11.51 11.58
CA GLY A 99 5.22 -12.85 11.28
C GLY A 99 3.70 -12.85 11.26
N LEU A 100 3.10 -13.77 10.51
CA LEU A 100 1.65 -13.91 10.45
C LEU A 100 1.27 -15.38 10.59
N MET A 101 0.22 -15.65 11.38
CA MET A 101 -0.41 -16.96 11.41
C MET A 101 -1.43 -17.01 10.27
N ALA A 102 -1.18 -17.85 9.27
CA ALA A 102 -2.11 -18.07 8.16
C ALA A 102 -2.66 -19.49 8.18
N GLN A 103 -3.93 -19.63 7.82
CA GLN A 103 -4.48 -20.92 7.45
C GLN A 103 -4.11 -21.21 6.00
N VAL A 104 -3.33 -22.28 5.78
CA VAL A 104 -2.88 -22.69 4.45
C VAL A 104 -3.67 -23.92 4.02
N ILE A 105 -4.26 -23.86 2.83
CA ILE A 105 -4.85 -25.02 2.16
C ILE A 105 -3.86 -25.46 1.09
N ILE A 106 -3.32 -26.68 1.24
CA ILE A 106 -2.36 -27.25 0.28
C ILE A 106 -3.17 -27.84 -0.88
N LEU A 107 -3.04 -27.24 -2.06
CA LEU A 107 -3.56 -27.80 -3.30
C LEU A 107 -2.56 -28.82 -3.84
N ASN A 108 -3.06 -29.96 -4.32
CA ASN A 108 -2.30 -31.16 -4.67
C ASN A 108 -0.98 -30.87 -5.42
N LEU A 109 0.15 -31.09 -4.75
CA LEU A 109 1.50 -30.97 -5.30
C LEU A 109 2.04 -32.38 -5.58
N PRO A 110 2.73 -32.61 -6.72
CA PRO A 110 3.21 -33.94 -7.09
C PRO A 110 4.30 -34.49 -6.15
N ASP A 111 5.02 -33.62 -5.44
CA ASP A 111 6.06 -34.01 -4.48
C ASP A 111 5.66 -33.62 -3.04
N GLN A 112 5.24 -34.61 -2.26
CA GLN A 112 4.93 -34.46 -0.84
C GLN A 112 6.22 -34.42 0.00
N SER A 113 6.86 -33.25 0.12
CA SER A 113 7.85 -33.02 1.18
C SER A 113 7.24 -32.17 2.29
N TRP A 114 6.82 -32.84 3.35
CA TRP A 114 6.46 -32.23 4.64
C TRP A 114 7.70 -31.55 5.22
N ILE A 115 7.75 -30.21 5.25
CA ILE A 115 8.85 -29.49 5.89
C ILE A 115 8.28 -28.32 6.69
N CYS A 116 8.57 -28.30 7.99
CA CYS A 116 8.30 -27.22 8.95
C CYS A 116 9.04 -25.90 8.64
N THR A 117 9.61 -25.75 7.44
CA THR A 117 10.46 -24.62 7.02
C THR A 117 10.43 -24.45 5.49
N TYR A 118 9.25 -24.51 4.88
CA TYR A 118 9.14 -24.18 3.45
C TYR A 118 9.21 -22.66 3.26
N ALA A 119 10.31 -22.14 2.71
CA ALA A 119 10.45 -20.74 2.31
C ALA A 119 9.81 -20.54 0.92
N GLY A 120 8.47 -20.49 0.88
CA GLY A 120 7.71 -20.21 -0.33
C GLY A 120 7.57 -18.72 -0.60
N LEU A 121 7.59 -18.31 -1.87
CA LEU A 121 7.14 -16.99 -2.28
C LEU A 121 5.63 -16.89 -2.05
N SER A 122 5.20 -16.06 -1.10
CA SER A 122 3.78 -15.74 -0.91
C SER A 122 3.44 -14.44 -1.64
N HIS A 123 2.34 -14.44 -2.40
CA HIS A 123 1.74 -13.21 -2.88
C HIS A 123 0.71 -12.76 -1.86
N CYS A 124 1.07 -11.79 -1.02
CA CYS A 124 0.14 -11.15 -0.10
C CYS A 124 0.15 -9.65 -0.34
N SER A 125 -0.99 -9.11 -0.78
CA SER A 125 -1.18 -7.67 -0.94
C SER A 125 -1.74 -7.00 0.32
N HIS A 126 -2.20 -7.79 1.29
CA HIS A 126 -2.84 -7.30 2.52
C HIS A 126 -2.86 -8.42 3.58
N CYS A 127 -2.17 -8.21 4.69
CA CYS A 127 -2.44 -8.92 5.95
C CYS A 127 -3.02 -7.89 6.92
N LEU A 128 -4.27 -8.12 7.34
CA LEU A 128 -4.91 -7.38 8.44
C LEU A 128 -4.49 -8.02 9.76
#